data_AF-A0AAN8DM77-F1
#
_entry.id   AF-A0AAN8DM77-F1
#
_cell.length_a   1.000
_cell.length_b   1.000
_cell.length_c   1.000
_cell.angle_alpha   90.00
_cell.angle_beta   90.00
_cell.angle_gamma   90.00
#
_symmetry.space_group_name_H-M   'P 1'
#
loop_
_entity.id
_entity.type
_entity.pdbx_description
1 polymer ?
#
loop_
_entity_poly.entity_id
_entity_poly.type
_entity_poly.pdbx_seq_one_letter_code
_entity_poly.pdbx_strand_id
1 'polypeptide(L)'
;MGAFTKEMNKLYTTGFQFVVDDQTVTAKLAVLCATVDLPAKAGIMNMTLFNGADACITCKEPGLVVRQGKGHARSYPYREANQRYATRLHVDVLAAMHTATPKKRVQGFKGVSGLSELQQFDLVHGVVPEYMHGILLGVTKTVTNKWFSPTESGQPYFVGKKLKEISKRLQHIQPPDFIERLPRDLELHYNHLKATEFQMWLLFYALPCLDGILGDKYLRHFAHLSEAVHILLGDKITAESLEIAASLLDIFYKDFADCYGAGSCGINVHNAGVHLVSCVRQWGPLWAWSCFCFEDANAMILQAVHGTEDVTKQVIRFKETQGVLNREGGTITDRTNWSKVNMVQANCGTAGALKPMSASSELLVKTGASTSAVLRKALRVKLEHQKLYSEEYPRMRRRVSLPCLMMAGWLQ
;
A
#
# COMPACT_ATOMS: atom_id res chain seq x y z
N MET A 1 -9.23 18.40 14.57
CA MET A 1 -9.46 18.85 13.17
C MET A 1 -9.74 20.34 13.04
N GLY A 2 -10.56 20.97 13.89
CA GLY A 2 -10.97 22.38 13.70
C GLY A 2 -9.86 23.42 13.47
N ALA A 3 -8.70 23.29 14.14
CA ALA A 3 -7.58 24.22 13.88
C ALA A 3 -7.00 24.04 12.47
N PHE A 4 -6.78 22.79 12.04
CA PHE A 4 -6.29 22.47 10.71
C PHE A 4 -7.28 22.91 9.62
N THR A 5 -8.57 22.65 9.77
CA THR A 5 -9.59 23.01 8.76
C THR A 5 -9.67 24.52 8.58
N LYS A 6 -9.65 25.29 9.68
CA LYS A 6 -9.59 26.75 9.67
C LYS A 6 -8.35 27.28 8.95
N GLU A 7 -7.19 26.71 9.23
CA GLU A 7 -5.93 27.13 8.59
C GLU A 7 -5.90 26.78 7.11
N MET A 8 -6.30 25.57 6.73
CA MET A 8 -6.38 25.15 5.33
C MET A 8 -7.40 25.98 4.54
N ASN A 9 -8.56 26.31 5.11
CA ASN A 9 -9.53 27.21 4.46
C ASN A 9 -8.95 28.61 4.26
N LYS A 10 -8.16 29.13 5.20
CA LYS A 10 -7.45 30.41 5.04
C LYS A 10 -6.42 30.33 3.91
N LEU A 11 -5.63 29.26 3.88
CA LEU A 11 -4.63 29.04 2.82
C LEU A 11 -5.27 28.82 1.44
N TYR A 12 -6.48 28.27 1.38
CA TYR A 12 -7.22 28.11 0.13
C TYR A 12 -7.81 29.44 -0.37
N THR A 13 -8.44 30.20 0.53
CA THR A 13 -9.15 31.44 0.18
C THR A 13 -8.20 32.61 -0.06
N THR A 14 -7.30 32.87 0.89
CA THR A 14 -6.36 34.00 0.88
C THR A 14 -4.99 33.61 0.34
N GLY A 15 -4.49 32.40 0.65
CA GLY A 15 -3.12 32.01 0.34
C GLY A 15 -2.08 32.63 1.27
N PHE A 16 -0.81 32.50 0.88
CA PHE A 16 0.32 33.20 1.50
C PHE A 16 1.26 33.74 0.42
N GLN A 17 1.96 34.83 0.76
CA GLN A 17 2.86 35.51 -0.16
C GLN A 17 4.31 35.19 0.16
N PHE A 18 5.11 35.02 -0.91
CA PHE A 18 6.56 34.90 -0.85
C PHE A 18 7.17 35.45 -2.13
N VAL A 19 8.46 35.80 -2.08
CA VAL A 19 9.18 36.39 -3.21
C VAL A 19 9.98 35.31 -3.92
N VAL A 20 9.84 35.23 -5.25
CA VAL A 20 10.65 34.39 -6.14
C VAL A 20 11.16 35.29 -7.25
N ASP A 21 12.48 35.36 -7.44
CA ASP A 21 13.13 36.17 -8.47
C ASP A 21 12.62 37.63 -8.51
N ASP A 22 12.60 38.28 -7.34
CA ASP A 22 12.08 39.64 -7.11
C ASP A 22 10.59 39.85 -7.43
N GLN A 23 9.83 38.78 -7.69
CA GLN A 23 8.38 38.83 -7.88
C GLN A 23 7.63 38.30 -6.66
N THR A 24 6.65 39.07 -6.20
CA THR A 24 5.73 38.61 -5.14
C THR A 24 4.72 37.63 -5.73
N VAL A 25 4.80 36.37 -5.29
CA VAL A 25 3.89 35.29 -5.68
C VAL A 25 2.94 35.00 -4.53
N THR A 26 1.66 34.81 -4.82
CA THR A 26 0.67 34.30 -3.85
C THR A 26 0.41 32.83 -4.14
N ALA A 27 0.82 31.92 -3.23
CA ALA A 27 0.43 30.51 -3.30
C ALA A 27 -0.84 30.24 -2.49
N LYS A 28 -1.72 29.42 -3.07
CA LYS A 28 -2.92 28.89 -2.42
C LYS A 28 -2.81 27.39 -2.27
N LEU A 29 -3.26 26.86 -1.13
CA LEU A 29 -3.19 25.43 -0.84
C LEU A 29 -4.59 24.85 -0.71
N ALA A 30 -4.80 23.70 -1.34
CA ALA A 30 -6.02 22.92 -1.23
C ALA A 30 -5.67 21.52 -0.73
N VAL A 31 -6.46 21.02 0.23
CA VAL A 31 -6.50 19.57 0.51
C VAL A 31 -7.33 18.92 -0.59
N LEU A 32 -6.72 18.01 -1.34
CA LEU A 32 -7.35 17.36 -2.48
C LEU A 32 -7.77 15.92 -2.19
N CYS A 33 -6.86 15.13 -1.61
CA CYS A 33 -7.05 13.70 -1.41
C CYS A 33 -6.66 13.27 0.02
N ALA A 34 -7.47 12.40 0.61
CA ALA A 34 -7.24 11.73 1.87
C ALA A 34 -6.91 10.26 1.59
N THR A 35 -5.63 9.93 1.70
CA THR A 35 -5.11 8.57 1.56
C THR A 35 -4.93 7.95 2.94
N VAL A 36 -5.82 7.02 3.29
CA VAL A 36 -5.84 6.40 4.62
C VAL A 36 -6.29 4.95 4.55
N ASP A 37 -5.84 4.13 5.50
CA ASP A 37 -6.36 2.78 5.66
C ASP A 37 -7.85 2.79 6.08
N LEU A 38 -8.53 1.64 5.97
CA LEU A 38 -9.98 1.62 6.23
C LEU A 38 -10.37 1.94 7.70
N PRO A 39 -9.64 1.48 8.73
CA PRO A 39 -9.85 1.94 10.11
C PRO A 39 -9.72 3.46 10.27
N ALA A 40 -8.65 4.08 9.77
CA ALA A 40 -8.45 5.52 9.86
C ALA A 40 -9.49 6.29 9.03
N LYS A 41 -9.86 5.79 7.85
CA LYS A 41 -10.99 6.29 7.05
C LYS A 41 -12.26 6.37 7.89
N ALA A 42 -12.59 5.29 8.59
CA ALA A 42 -13.79 5.24 9.43
C ALA A 42 -13.74 6.26 10.57
N GLY A 43 -12.56 6.46 11.17
CA GLY A 43 -12.33 7.48 12.21
C GLY A 43 -12.47 8.90 11.69
N ILE A 44 -11.74 9.25 10.63
CA ILE A 44 -11.71 10.59 10.05
C ILE A 44 -13.07 10.97 9.46
N MET A 45 -13.74 10.05 8.77
CA MET A 45 -15.07 10.27 8.18
C MET A 45 -16.21 10.12 9.20
N ASN A 46 -15.90 9.84 10.46
CA ASN A 46 -16.87 9.60 11.53
C ASN A 46 -17.98 8.60 11.10
N MET A 47 -17.57 7.47 10.51
CA MET A 47 -18.47 6.48 9.91
C MET A 47 -18.27 5.08 10.48
N THR A 48 -19.01 4.09 9.97
CA THR A 48 -18.83 2.69 10.35
C THR A 48 -17.48 2.14 9.93
N LEU A 49 -16.98 1.18 10.71
CA LEU A 49 -15.77 0.43 10.37
C LEU A 49 -16.00 -0.43 9.11
N PHE A 50 -14.92 -0.90 8.51
CA PHE A 50 -14.90 -1.68 7.27
C PHE A 50 -15.76 -2.96 7.27
N ASN A 51 -16.10 -3.49 8.44
CA ASN A 51 -16.98 -4.65 8.63
C ASN A 51 -18.46 -4.28 8.90
N GLY A 52 -18.79 -2.99 8.87
CA GLY A 52 -20.16 -2.47 8.95
C GLY A 52 -20.95 -2.66 7.66
N ALA A 53 -22.28 -2.53 7.75
CA ALA A 53 -23.16 -2.59 6.58
C ALA A 53 -22.85 -1.44 5.61
N ASP A 54 -22.82 -0.20 6.07
CA ASP A 54 -22.60 0.99 5.22
C ASP A 54 -21.16 1.50 5.34
N ALA A 55 -20.19 0.66 4.97
CA ALA A 55 -18.77 0.97 5.17
C ALA A 55 -18.09 1.63 3.95
N CYS A 56 -18.70 1.52 2.76
CA CYS A 56 -18.21 2.17 1.54
C CYS A 56 -18.53 3.67 1.55
N ILE A 57 -17.51 4.52 1.32
CA ILE A 57 -17.68 5.98 1.21
C ILE A 57 -18.05 6.40 -0.22
N THR A 58 -17.77 5.55 -1.20
CA THR A 58 -17.96 5.86 -2.62
C THR A 58 -19.36 5.52 -3.11
N CYS A 59 -19.98 4.43 -2.65
CA CYS A 59 -21.33 4.04 -3.08
C CYS A 59 -22.26 3.69 -1.91
N LYS A 60 -23.55 3.54 -2.23
CA LYS A 60 -24.62 3.23 -1.28
C LYS A 60 -24.83 1.71 -1.10
N GLU A 61 -23.94 0.86 -1.62
CA GLU A 61 -24.08 -0.59 -1.47
C GLU A 61 -23.89 -1.01 -0.01
N PRO A 62 -24.87 -1.71 0.60
CA PRO A 62 -24.70 -2.26 1.94
C PRO A 62 -23.96 -3.60 1.87
N GLY A 63 -22.96 -3.77 2.72
CA GLY A 63 -22.38 -5.08 2.97
C GLY A 63 -23.40 -6.00 3.67
N LEU A 64 -23.52 -7.23 3.20
CA LEU A 64 -24.40 -8.26 3.71
C LEU A 64 -23.69 -9.11 4.76
N VAL A 65 -24.45 -9.61 5.75
CA VAL A 65 -23.92 -10.62 6.68
C VAL A 65 -24.05 -11.98 6.03
N VAL A 66 -22.93 -12.67 5.86
CA VAL A 66 -22.89 -14.03 5.32
C VAL A 66 -22.21 -14.96 6.30
N ARG A 67 -22.65 -16.22 6.35
CA ARG A 67 -22.02 -17.24 7.18
C ARG A 67 -20.63 -17.57 6.62
N GLN A 68 -19.63 -17.64 7.50
CA GLN A 68 -18.27 -18.04 7.15
C GLN A 68 -17.71 -18.96 8.25
N GLY A 69 -17.55 -20.24 7.93
CA GLY A 69 -17.19 -21.26 8.91
C GLY A 69 -18.17 -21.30 10.08
N LYS A 70 -17.66 -21.13 11.31
CA LYS A 70 -18.44 -21.05 12.55
C LYS A 70 -18.93 -19.63 12.87
N GLY A 71 -18.53 -18.62 12.10
CA GLY A 71 -18.85 -17.22 12.33
C GLY A 71 -19.60 -16.57 11.18
N HIS A 72 -19.57 -15.25 11.15
CA HIS A 72 -20.14 -14.43 10.10
C HIS A 72 -19.11 -13.42 9.60
N ALA A 73 -19.23 -13.05 8.34
CA ALA A 73 -18.45 -11.99 7.71
C ALA A 73 -19.35 -10.98 7.03
N ARG A 74 -18.79 -9.78 6.85
CA ARG A 74 -19.41 -8.73 6.04
C ARG A 74 -18.92 -8.89 4.61
N SER A 75 -19.84 -9.15 3.69
CA SER A 75 -19.55 -9.40 2.28
C SER A 75 -20.26 -8.38 1.38
N TYR A 76 -19.59 -8.00 0.30
CA TYR A 76 -20.11 -7.19 -0.79
C TYR A 76 -20.18 -8.11 -2.01
N PRO A 77 -21.36 -8.63 -2.37
CA PRO A 77 -21.49 -9.53 -3.51
C PRO A 77 -21.30 -8.77 -4.83
N TYR A 78 -20.83 -9.47 -5.86
CA TYR A 78 -20.78 -8.92 -7.20
C TYR A 78 -22.18 -8.54 -7.69
N ARG A 79 -22.24 -7.46 -8.47
CA ARG A 79 -23.44 -6.99 -9.16
C ARG A 79 -23.07 -6.54 -10.57
N GLU A 80 -23.88 -6.98 -11.53
CA GLU A 80 -23.79 -6.47 -12.89
C GLU A 80 -24.01 -4.95 -12.91
N ALA A 81 -23.46 -4.26 -13.91
CA ALA A 81 -23.39 -2.80 -13.94
C ALA A 81 -24.76 -2.11 -13.72
N ASN A 82 -25.84 -2.66 -14.29
CA ASN A 82 -27.21 -2.15 -14.15
C ASN A 82 -27.86 -2.43 -12.78
N GLN A 83 -27.26 -3.27 -11.94
CA GLN A 83 -27.73 -3.63 -10.60
C GLN A 83 -26.91 -2.97 -9.49
N ARG A 84 -25.83 -2.26 -9.84
CA ARG A 84 -24.96 -1.58 -8.86
C ARG A 84 -25.73 -0.46 -8.16
N TYR A 85 -25.44 -0.29 -6.88
CA TYR A 85 -25.98 0.82 -6.11
C TYR A 85 -25.38 2.14 -6.59
N ALA A 86 -26.17 3.20 -6.50
CA ALA A 86 -25.72 4.54 -6.85
C ALA A 86 -24.47 4.96 -6.05
N THR A 87 -23.56 5.65 -6.73
CA THR A 87 -22.47 6.40 -6.10
C THR A 87 -23.05 7.45 -5.15
N ARG A 88 -22.37 7.70 -4.04
CA ARG A 88 -22.74 8.75 -3.10
C ARG A 88 -22.41 10.11 -3.71
N LEU A 89 -23.18 11.12 -3.34
CA LEU A 89 -22.89 12.52 -3.68
C LEU A 89 -22.38 13.23 -2.42
N HIS A 90 -21.49 14.21 -2.60
CA HIS A 90 -20.99 15.05 -1.51
C HIS A 90 -22.14 15.59 -0.63
N VAL A 91 -23.17 16.16 -1.26
CA VAL A 91 -24.32 16.77 -0.57
C VAL A 91 -25.15 15.76 0.23
N ASP A 92 -25.33 14.54 -0.30
CA ASP A 92 -26.04 13.46 0.39
C ASP A 92 -25.27 12.99 1.62
N VAL A 93 -23.94 12.88 1.49
CA VAL A 93 -23.05 12.50 2.60
C VAL A 93 -23.07 13.57 3.68
N LEU A 94 -22.99 14.84 3.31
CA LEU A 94 -23.07 15.97 4.24
C LEU A 94 -24.41 15.97 5.01
N ALA A 95 -25.53 15.81 4.31
CA ALA A 95 -26.85 15.73 4.93
C ALA A 95 -26.98 14.53 5.90
N ALA A 96 -26.44 13.37 5.50
CA ALA A 96 -26.41 12.18 6.35
C ALA A 96 -25.56 12.40 7.61
N MET A 97 -24.39 13.04 7.49
CA MET A 97 -23.51 13.41 8.60
C MET A 97 -24.19 14.35 9.60
N HIS A 98 -24.92 15.37 9.14
CA HIS A 98 -25.64 16.31 10.01
C HIS A 98 -26.84 15.68 10.74
N THR A 99 -27.45 14.66 10.14
CA THR A 99 -28.58 13.93 10.75
C THR A 99 -28.09 12.84 11.70
N ALA A 100 -26.89 12.31 11.47
CA ALA A 100 -26.32 11.23 12.27
C ALA A 100 -25.91 11.70 13.67
N THR A 101 -26.06 10.79 14.63
CA THR A 101 -25.56 10.96 16.00
C THR A 101 -24.81 9.71 16.42
N PRO A 102 -24.02 9.75 17.52
CA PRO A 102 -23.34 8.55 18.02
C PRO A 102 -24.29 7.39 18.33
N LYS A 103 -25.55 7.69 18.70
CA LYS A 103 -26.60 6.71 19.01
C LYS A 103 -27.44 6.29 17.80
N LYS A 104 -27.53 7.14 16.76
CA LYS A 104 -28.34 6.91 15.56
C LYS A 104 -27.50 7.14 14.32
N ARG A 105 -27.10 6.04 13.68
CA ARG A 105 -26.35 6.09 12.42
C ARG A 105 -27.27 6.38 11.25
N VAL A 106 -26.77 7.13 10.27
CA VAL A 106 -27.49 7.43 9.02
C VAL A 106 -26.56 7.08 7.85
N GLN A 107 -26.94 6.09 7.04
CA GLN A 107 -26.13 5.58 5.92
C GLN A 107 -24.66 5.30 6.28
N GLY A 108 -24.42 4.83 7.50
CA GLY A 108 -23.09 4.52 8.02
C GLY A 108 -22.39 5.65 8.79
N PHE A 109 -22.84 6.90 8.70
CA PHE A 109 -22.25 8.01 9.44
C PHE A 109 -22.75 8.04 10.89
N LYS A 110 -21.90 8.52 11.80
CA LYS A 110 -22.15 8.68 13.25
C LYS A 110 -22.18 10.16 13.67
N GLY A 111 -21.91 11.06 12.74
CA GLY A 111 -21.90 12.50 12.92
C GLY A 111 -21.04 13.17 11.86
N VAL A 112 -20.77 14.45 12.07
CA VAL A 112 -19.95 15.29 11.18
C VAL A 112 -18.48 14.87 11.23
N SER A 113 -17.82 14.90 10.06
CA SER A 113 -16.37 14.72 9.92
C SER A 113 -15.69 16.08 9.92
N GLY A 114 -14.48 16.18 10.49
CA GLY A 114 -13.69 17.41 10.33
C GLY A 114 -13.38 17.74 8.85
N LEU A 115 -13.35 16.74 7.96
CA LEU A 115 -13.12 17.00 6.54
C LEU A 115 -14.28 17.73 5.86
N SER A 116 -15.50 17.69 6.42
CA SER A 116 -16.63 18.43 5.83
C SER A 116 -16.55 19.94 6.06
N GLU A 117 -15.64 20.39 6.93
CA GLU A 117 -15.39 21.82 7.16
C GLU A 117 -14.44 22.41 6.10
N LEU A 118 -13.77 21.58 5.30
CA LEU A 118 -12.89 22.04 4.22
C LEU A 118 -13.72 22.45 3.01
N GLN A 119 -13.66 23.72 2.63
CA GLN A 119 -14.55 24.32 1.62
C GLN A 119 -14.43 23.67 0.24
N GLN A 120 -13.24 23.20 -0.12
CA GLN A 120 -12.94 22.62 -1.43
C GLN A 120 -12.85 21.09 -1.44
N PHE A 121 -13.05 20.42 -0.31
CA PHE A 121 -12.85 18.98 -0.20
C PHE A 121 -14.13 18.20 -0.50
N ASP A 122 -14.07 17.30 -1.48
CA ASP A 122 -15.18 16.40 -1.75
C ASP A 122 -15.12 15.16 -0.84
N LEU A 123 -16.11 14.99 0.05
CA LEU A 123 -16.19 13.87 0.99
C LEU A 123 -16.28 12.47 0.35
N VAL A 124 -16.65 12.38 -0.93
CA VAL A 124 -16.76 11.13 -1.67
C VAL A 124 -15.54 10.94 -2.57
N HIS A 125 -15.25 11.93 -3.41
CA HIS A 125 -14.18 11.86 -4.40
C HIS A 125 -12.80 12.11 -3.80
N GLY A 126 -12.71 12.88 -2.72
CA GLY A 126 -11.47 13.17 -2.01
C GLY A 126 -10.99 12.04 -1.10
N VAL A 127 -11.72 10.92 -0.98
CA VAL A 127 -11.33 9.77 -0.14
C VAL A 127 -11.20 8.52 -1.01
N VAL A 128 -9.96 8.08 -1.22
CA VAL A 128 -9.65 6.99 -2.16
C VAL A 128 -9.44 5.64 -1.46
N PRO A 129 -9.78 4.50 -2.09
CA PRO A 129 -9.43 3.19 -1.57
C PRO A 129 -7.93 2.95 -1.65
N GLU A 130 -7.24 2.87 -0.52
CA GLU A 130 -5.78 2.90 -0.50
C GLU A 130 -5.10 1.64 -1.09
N TYR A 131 -4.10 1.84 -1.95
CA TYR A 131 -3.43 0.79 -2.70
C TYR A 131 -2.66 -0.21 -1.81
N MET A 132 -1.82 0.28 -0.91
CA MET A 132 -0.94 -0.55 -0.08
C MET A 132 -1.73 -1.44 0.89
N HIS A 133 -2.64 -0.85 1.66
CA HIS A 133 -3.47 -1.53 2.65
C HIS A 133 -4.62 -2.30 2.00
N GLY A 134 -5.24 -1.73 0.96
CA GLY A 134 -6.43 -2.30 0.31
C GLY A 134 -6.07 -3.43 -0.66
N ILE A 135 -5.17 -3.17 -1.62
CA ILE A 135 -4.84 -4.12 -2.68
C ILE A 135 -3.75 -5.09 -2.25
N LEU A 136 -2.65 -4.61 -1.67
CA LEU A 136 -1.52 -5.47 -1.32
C LEU A 136 -1.76 -6.23 -0.01
N LEU A 137 -1.98 -5.52 1.10
CA LEU A 137 -2.21 -6.14 2.41
C LEU A 137 -3.63 -6.64 2.62
N GLY A 138 -4.58 -6.16 1.82
CA GLY A 138 -5.98 -6.55 1.87
C GLY A 138 -6.26 -7.71 0.93
N VAL A 139 -6.36 -7.44 -0.37
CA VAL A 139 -6.75 -8.45 -1.38
C VAL A 139 -5.65 -9.49 -1.60
N THR A 140 -4.44 -9.06 -1.98
CA THR A 140 -3.34 -9.96 -2.39
C THR A 140 -2.93 -10.87 -1.24
N LYS A 141 -2.76 -10.31 -0.03
CA LYS A 141 -2.48 -11.08 1.18
C LYS A 141 -3.59 -12.09 1.51
N THR A 142 -4.87 -11.70 1.39
CA THR A 142 -5.99 -12.62 1.65
C THR A 142 -5.97 -13.81 0.70
N VAL A 143 -5.79 -13.56 -0.60
CA VAL A 143 -5.72 -14.62 -1.62
C VAL A 143 -4.48 -15.51 -1.39
N THR A 144 -3.33 -14.92 -1.08
CA THR A 144 -2.10 -15.67 -0.77
C THR A 144 -2.27 -16.57 0.46
N ASN A 145 -2.90 -16.05 1.52
CA ASN A 145 -3.19 -16.85 2.73
C ASN A 145 -4.16 -17.99 2.43
N LYS A 146 -5.11 -17.80 1.51
CA LYS A 146 -6.03 -18.87 1.09
C LYS A 146 -5.29 -20.03 0.43
N TRP A 147 -4.32 -19.74 -0.40
CA TRP A 147 -3.54 -20.78 -1.08
C TRP A 147 -2.65 -21.56 -0.13
N PHE A 148 -2.11 -20.93 0.93
CA PHE A 148 -1.02 -21.52 1.71
C PHE A 148 -1.39 -21.88 3.16
N SER A 149 -2.43 -21.29 3.75
CA SER A 149 -2.80 -21.54 5.15
C SER A 149 -3.32 -22.97 5.35
N PRO A 150 -2.78 -23.74 6.33
CA PRO A 150 -3.28 -25.07 6.65
C PRO A 150 -4.78 -25.12 7.01
N THR A 151 -5.33 -24.00 7.49
CA THR A 151 -6.77 -23.86 7.79
C THR A 151 -7.66 -24.01 6.56
N GLU A 152 -7.09 -23.82 5.36
CA GLU A 152 -7.78 -23.93 4.08
C GLU A 152 -7.49 -25.27 3.39
N SER A 153 -6.86 -26.23 4.08
CA SER A 153 -6.41 -27.50 3.48
C SER A 153 -7.48 -28.39 2.84
N GLY A 154 -8.76 -28.17 3.18
CA GLY A 154 -9.90 -28.83 2.55
C GLY A 154 -10.44 -28.12 1.30
N GLN A 155 -9.83 -27.01 0.89
CA GLN A 155 -10.30 -26.19 -0.23
C GLN A 155 -9.57 -26.51 -1.54
N PRO A 156 -10.25 -26.42 -2.69
CA PRO A 156 -9.67 -26.74 -3.99
C PRO A 156 -8.52 -25.80 -4.42
N TYR A 157 -8.45 -24.58 -3.88
CA TYR A 157 -7.38 -23.62 -4.16
C TYR A 157 -6.14 -23.82 -3.26
N PHE A 158 -6.19 -24.75 -2.30
CA PHE A 158 -5.10 -24.94 -1.35
C PHE A 158 -3.92 -25.68 -1.99
N VAL A 159 -2.77 -25.01 -1.99
CA VAL A 159 -1.48 -25.53 -2.49
C VAL A 159 -0.38 -25.44 -1.43
N GLY A 160 -0.73 -25.26 -0.15
CA GLY A 160 0.24 -25.16 0.95
C GLY A 160 1.15 -26.37 1.09
N LYS A 161 0.73 -27.57 0.65
CA LYS A 161 1.60 -28.77 0.58
C LYS A 161 2.76 -28.63 -0.40
N LYS A 162 2.66 -27.71 -1.36
CA LYS A 162 3.67 -27.40 -2.38
C LYS A 162 4.45 -26.14 -2.06
N LEU A 163 4.27 -25.55 -0.88
CA LEU A 163 4.90 -24.28 -0.50
C LEU A 163 6.44 -24.32 -0.61
N LYS A 164 7.06 -25.47 -0.31
CA LYS A 164 8.50 -25.70 -0.51
C LYS A 164 8.94 -25.57 -1.96
N GLU A 165 8.17 -26.15 -2.88
CA GLU A 165 8.45 -26.07 -4.31
C GLU A 165 8.28 -24.63 -4.81
N ILE A 166 7.21 -23.95 -4.38
CA ILE A 166 6.92 -22.55 -4.72
C ILE A 166 8.01 -21.63 -4.16
N SER A 167 8.41 -21.83 -2.90
CA SER A 167 9.49 -21.06 -2.25
C SER A 167 10.81 -21.23 -3.00
N LYS A 168 11.13 -22.46 -3.41
CA LYS A 168 12.29 -22.73 -4.27
C LYS A 168 12.19 -21.94 -5.57
N ARG A 169 11.07 -22.00 -6.31
CA ARG A 169 10.88 -21.22 -7.54
C ARG A 169 11.08 -19.73 -7.32
N LEU A 170 10.50 -19.19 -6.24
CA LEU A 170 10.63 -17.78 -5.88
C LEU A 170 12.09 -17.38 -5.60
N GLN A 171 12.84 -18.21 -4.88
CA GLN A 171 14.26 -17.95 -4.60
C GLN A 171 15.15 -18.04 -5.86
N HIS A 172 14.71 -18.78 -6.89
CA HIS A 172 15.36 -18.79 -8.20
C HIS A 172 14.97 -17.57 -9.04
N ILE A 173 13.97 -16.77 -8.65
CA ILE A 173 13.68 -15.51 -9.30
C ILE A 173 14.75 -14.49 -8.94
N GLN A 174 15.11 -13.76 -9.97
CA GLN A 174 16.31 -12.99 -10.05
C GLN A 174 15.89 -11.53 -10.38
N PRO A 175 15.56 -10.71 -9.37
CA PRO A 175 14.90 -9.42 -9.59
C PRO A 175 15.80 -8.31 -10.13
N PRO A 176 15.26 -7.36 -10.91
CA PRO A 176 15.96 -6.14 -11.33
C PRO A 176 16.42 -5.26 -10.16
N ASP A 177 17.42 -4.41 -10.40
CA ASP A 177 18.07 -3.57 -9.38
C ASP A 177 17.15 -2.53 -8.72
N PHE A 178 16.02 -2.20 -9.33
CA PHE A 178 15.02 -1.30 -8.74
C PHE A 178 14.18 -1.98 -7.64
N ILE A 179 14.25 -3.31 -7.52
CA ILE A 179 13.57 -4.05 -6.46
C ILE A 179 14.45 -4.08 -5.21
N GLU A 180 14.04 -3.29 -4.22
CA GLU A 180 14.79 -3.14 -2.97
C GLU A 180 14.68 -4.32 -2.01
N ARG A 181 13.75 -5.26 -2.17
CA ARG A 181 13.66 -6.45 -1.30
C ARG A 181 13.74 -7.71 -2.13
N LEU A 182 14.79 -8.48 -1.91
CA LEU A 182 14.97 -9.76 -2.57
C LEU A 182 13.91 -10.75 -2.07
N PRO A 183 13.47 -11.69 -2.91
CA PRO A 183 12.53 -12.72 -2.48
C PRO A 183 13.08 -13.51 -1.29
N ARG A 184 12.24 -13.73 -0.28
CA ARG A 184 12.57 -14.51 0.92
C ARG A 184 11.78 -15.80 0.93
N ASP A 185 12.25 -16.75 1.73
CA ASP A 185 11.62 -18.07 1.86
C ASP A 185 10.14 -17.98 2.28
N LEU A 186 9.24 -18.42 1.40
CA LEU A 186 7.80 -18.42 1.69
C LEU A 186 7.43 -19.44 2.76
N GLU A 187 8.12 -20.58 2.89
CA GLU A 187 7.82 -21.56 3.93
C GLU A 187 7.92 -20.93 5.32
N LEU A 188 8.91 -20.06 5.50
CA LEU A 188 9.17 -19.39 6.78
C LEU A 188 8.37 -18.09 6.96
N HIS A 189 7.96 -17.43 5.87
CA HIS A 189 7.58 -16.02 5.94
C HIS A 189 6.28 -15.62 5.26
N TYR A 190 5.55 -16.52 4.59
CA TYR A 190 4.37 -16.11 3.80
C TYR A 190 3.31 -15.32 4.61
N ASN A 191 3.13 -15.63 5.91
CA ASN A 191 2.20 -14.93 6.80
C ASN A 191 2.65 -13.50 7.20
N HIS A 192 3.93 -13.17 7.00
CA HIS A 192 4.58 -11.96 7.50
C HIS A 192 5.30 -11.16 6.39
N LEU A 193 4.90 -11.35 5.14
CA LEU A 193 5.35 -10.51 4.05
C LEU A 193 4.89 -9.06 4.27
N LYS A 194 5.80 -8.12 3.99
CA LYS A 194 5.53 -6.68 4.01
C LYS A 194 4.78 -6.26 2.75
N ALA A 195 4.17 -5.07 2.76
CA ALA A 195 3.43 -4.57 1.60
C ALA A 195 4.26 -4.53 0.31
N THR A 196 5.51 -4.06 0.36
CA THR A 196 6.38 -4.08 -0.84
C THR A 196 6.71 -5.50 -1.33
N GLU A 197 6.73 -6.49 -0.45
CA GLU A 197 6.92 -7.89 -0.86
C GLU A 197 5.65 -8.42 -1.52
N PHE A 198 4.47 -8.07 -1.01
CA PHE A 198 3.19 -8.35 -1.68
C PHE A 198 3.05 -7.63 -3.02
N GLN A 199 3.62 -6.43 -3.17
CA GLN A 199 3.67 -5.73 -4.45
C GLN A 199 4.42 -6.55 -5.50
N MET A 200 5.62 -7.02 -5.15
CA MET A 200 6.43 -7.82 -6.07
C MET A 200 5.82 -9.20 -6.31
N TRP A 201 5.23 -9.80 -5.27
CA TRP A 201 4.47 -11.03 -5.38
C TRP A 201 3.32 -10.89 -6.38
N LEU A 202 2.50 -9.85 -6.26
CA LEU A 202 1.38 -9.57 -7.15
C LEU A 202 1.82 -9.37 -8.59
N LEU A 203 2.82 -8.52 -8.82
CA LEU A 203 3.17 -8.03 -10.15
C LEU A 203 4.12 -8.94 -10.93
N PHE A 204 4.98 -9.69 -10.24
CA PHE A 204 6.12 -10.34 -10.89
C PHE A 204 6.28 -11.82 -10.52
N TYR A 205 5.98 -12.21 -9.29
CA TYR A 205 6.44 -13.52 -8.81
C TYR A 205 5.36 -14.58 -8.70
N ALA A 206 4.14 -14.22 -8.31
CA ALA A 206 3.11 -15.21 -8.01
C ALA A 206 2.79 -16.09 -9.23
N LEU A 207 2.50 -15.48 -10.39
CA LEU A 207 2.14 -16.22 -11.60
C LEU A 207 3.20 -17.25 -12.03
N PRO A 208 4.48 -16.89 -12.25
CA PRO A 208 5.49 -17.89 -12.64
C PRO A 208 5.80 -18.89 -11.52
N CYS A 209 5.66 -18.52 -10.24
CA CYS A 209 5.89 -19.45 -9.14
C CYS A 209 4.74 -20.46 -8.97
N LEU A 210 3.53 -20.10 -9.38
CA LEU A 210 2.31 -20.89 -9.18
C LEU A 210 1.87 -21.65 -10.45
N ASP A 211 2.45 -21.32 -11.61
CA ASP A 211 2.16 -22.01 -12.86
C ASP A 211 2.40 -23.53 -12.76
N GLY A 212 1.43 -24.32 -13.20
CA GLY A 212 1.42 -25.78 -13.06
C GLY A 212 1.31 -26.30 -11.61
N ILE A 213 1.13 -25.44 -10.60
CA ILE A 213 0.89 -25.83 -9.20
C ILE A 213 -0.52 -25.42 -8.75
N LEU A 214 -0.88 -24.16 -8.95
CA LEU A 214 -2.20 -23.62 -8.64
C LEU A 214 -3.15 -23.91 -9.81
N GLY A 215 -4.36 -24.40 -9.52
CA GLY A 215 -5.33 -24.70 -10.58
C GLY A 215 -5.63 -23.48 -11.45
N ASP A 216 -5.71 -23.70 -12.77
CA ASP A 216 -5.88 -22.67 -13.80
C ASP A 216 -6.95 -21.62 -13.48
N LYS A 217 -8.10 -22.04 -12.93
CA LYS A 217 -9.16 -21.14 -12.50
C LYS A 217 -8.64 -20.05 -11.56
N TYR A 218 -7.89 -20.42 -10.53
CA TYR A 218 -7.37 -19.49 -9.52
C TYR A 218 -6.17 -18.69 -10.03
N LEU A 219 -5.34 -19.31 -10.88
CA LEU A 219 -4.20 -18.64 -11.49
C LEU A 219 -4.64 -17.53 -12.45
N ARG A 220 -5.61 -17.83 -13.34
CA ARG A 220 -6.22 -16.84 -14.24
C ARG A 220 -6.96 -15.77 -13.45
N HIS A 221 -7.72 -16.15 -12.42
CA HIS A 221 -8.38 -15.19 -11.52
C HIS A 221 -7.38 -14.19 -10.93
N PHE A 222 -6.25 -14.66 -10.41
CA PHE A 222 -5.20 -13.78 -9.89
C PHE A 222 -4.51 -12.95 -10.98
N ALA A 223 -4.35 -13.49 -12.19
CA ALA A 223 -3.78 -12.76 -13.33
C ALA A 223 -4.59 -11.51 -13.69
N HIS A 224 -5.93 -11.57 -13.65
CA HIS A 224 -6.78 -10.39 -13.87
C HIS A 224 -6.45 -9.26 -12.88
N LEU A 225 -6.30 -9.58 -11.59
CA LEU A 225 -5.90 -8.60 -10.58
C LEU A 225 -4.49 -8.05 -10.86
N SER A 226 -3.54 -8.94 -11.15
CA SER A 226 -2.14 -8.58 -11.40
C SER A 226 -2.01 -7.61 -12.58
N GLU A 227 -2.63 -7.95 -13.71
CA GLU A 227 -2.58 -7.15 -14.93
C GLU A 227 -3.31 -5.82 -14.78
N ALA A 228 -4.50 -5.81 -14.17
CA ALA A 228 -5.20 -4.55 -13.93
C ALA A 228 -4.39 -3.62 -13.02
N VAL A 229 -3.83 -4.14 -11.92
CA VAL A 229 -3.01 -3.34 -11.00
C VAL A 229 -1.72 -2.86 -11.68
N HIS A 230 -1.12 -3.67 -12.55
CA HIS A 230 0.02 -3.25 -13.36
C HIS A 230 -0.31 -2.04 -14.24
N ILE A 231 -1.44 -2.09 -14.96
CA ILE A 231 -1.92 -0.96 -15.78
C ILE A 231 -2.12 0.29 -14.91
N LEU A 232 -2.80 0.15 -13.77
CA LEU A 232 -3.14 1.27 -12.88
C LEU A 232 -1.93 1.88 -12.15
N LEU A 233 -0.77 1.22 -12.19
CA LEU A 233 0.50 1.74 -11.69
C LEU A 233 1.34 2.43 -12.78
N GLY A 234 0.92 2.40 -14.04
CA GLY A 234 1.68 2.94 -15.15
C GLY A 234 1.95 4.44 -15.05
N ASP A 235 3.09 4.87 -15.59
CA ASP A 235 3.44 6.31 -15.68
C ASP A 235 2.60 7.06 -16.73
N LYS A 236 2.08 6.34 -17.72
CA LYS A 236 1.20 6.85 -18.77
C LYS A 236 0.03 5.89 -18.94
N ILE A 237 -1.12 6.28 -18.39
CA ILE A 237 -2.33 5.46 -18.45
C ILE A 237 -3.30 6.11 -19.44
N THR A 238 -3.61 5.40 -20.52
CA THR A 238 -4.57 5.87 -21.54
C THR A 238 -6.00 5.53 -21.15
N ALA A 239 -6.99 6.16 -21.79
CA ALA A 239 -8.39 5.81 -21.60
C ALA A 239 -8.68 4.34 -21.97
N GLU A 240 -8.09 3.84 -23.05
CA GLU A 240 -8.21 2.43 -23.46
C GLU A 240 -7.62 1.48 -22.41
N SER A 241 -6.42 1.81 -21.88
CA SER A 241 -5.81 1.04 -20.80
C SER A 241 -6.70 1.00 -19.55
N LEU A 242 -7.39 2.10 -19.23
CA LEU A 242 -8.33 2.14 -18.11
C LEU A 242 -9.57 1.27 -18.34
N GLU A 243 -10.08 1.20 -19.57
CA GLU A 243 -11.18 0.28 -19.89
C GLU A 243 -10.74 -1.18 -19.76
N ILE A 244 -9.53 -1.53 -20.22
CA ILE A 244 -8.97 -2.87 -20.03
C ILE A 244 -8.86 -3.19 -18.53
N ALA A 245 -8.28 -2.30 -17.72
CA ALA A 245 -8.18 -2.49 -16.28
C ALA A 245 -9.56 -2.61 -15.60
N ALA A 246 -10.57 -1.86 -16.07
CA ALA A 246 -11.94 -1.95 -15.58
C ALA A 246 -12.55 -3.31 -15.88
N SER A 247 -12.43 -3.81 -17.11
CA SER A 247 -12.92 -5.14 -17.49
C SER A 247 -12.23 -6.26 -16.70
N LEU A 248 -10.92 -6.18 -16.53
CA LEU A 248 -10.16 -7.16 -15.75
C LEU A 248 -10.60 -7.19 -14.28
N LEU A 249 -10.78 -6.01 -13.65
CA LEU A 249 -11.23 -5.92 -12.25
C LEU A 249 -12.69 -6.31 -12.06
N ASP A 250 -13.54 -6.08 -13.06
CA ASP A 250 -14.93 -6.52 -13.07
C ASP A 250 -15.02 -8.05 -13.10
N ILE A 251 -14.29 -8.71 -14.01
CA ILE A 251 -14.19 -10.18 -14.08
C ILE A 251 -13.61 -10.74 -12.78
N PHE A 252 -12.53 -10.14 -12.28
CA PHE A 252 -11.94 -10.52 -10.99
C PHE A 252 -12.97 -10.46 -9.85
N TYR A 253 -13.78 -9.40 -9.79
CA TYR A 253 -14.79 -9.22 -8.75
C TYR A 253 -15.94 -10.23 -8.89
N LYS A 254 -16.41 -10.44 -10.13
CA LYS A 254 -17.45 -11.41 -10.48
C LYS A 254 -17.09 -12.83 -10.00
N ASP A 255 -15.88 -13.26 -10.31
CA ASP A 255 -15.45 -14.63 -10.05
C ASP A 255 -14.95 -14.86 -8.62
N PHE A 256 -14.80 -13.80 -7.82
CA PHE A 256 -14.16 -13.88 -6.49
C PHE A 256 -14.93 -14.81 -5.53
N ALA A 257 -16.26 -14.69 -5.50
CA ALA A 257 -17.10 -15.51 -4.62
C ALA A 257 -17.04 -16.98 -5.03
N ASP A 258 -16.99 -17.27 -6.32
CA ASP A 258 -16.90 -18.63 -6.85
C ASP A 258 -15.51 -19.25 -6.67
N CYS A 259 -14.47 -18.42 -6.55
CA CYS A 259 -13.12 -18.86 -6.27
C CYS A 259 -12.91 -19.13 -4.77
N TYR A 260 -13.40 -18.24 -3.91
CA TYR A 260 -12.96 -18.18 -2.50
C TYR A 260 -14.11 -18.18 -1.48
N GLY A 261 -15.35 -18.32 -1.93
CA GLY A 261 -16.56 -18.26 -1.14
C GLY A 261 -17.06 -16.84 -0.90
N ALA A 262 -18.39 -16.67 -0.83
CA ALA A 262 -19.05 -15.38 -0.65
C ALA A 262 -18.59 -14.59 0.59
N GLY A 263 -18.22 -15.28 1.68
CA GLY A 263 -17.67 -14.65 2.89
C GLY A 263 -16.33 -13.94 2.69
N SER A 264 -15.63 -14.22 1.60
CA SER A 264 -14.31 -13.66 1.30
C SER A 264 -14.39 -12.35 0.50
N CYS A 265 -15.54 -11.97 -0.04
CA CYS A 265 -15.75 -10.73 -0.80
C CYS A 265 -15.90 -9.51 0.13
N GLY A 266 -14.84 -9.16 0.87
CA GLY A 266 -14.85 -8.00 1.75
C GLY A 266 -14.81 -6.66 1.01
N ILE A 267 -14.87 -5.56 1.76
CA ILE A 267 -14.85 -4.19 1.20
C ILE A 267 -13.63 -3.89 0.32
N ASN A 268 -12.46 -4.49 0.58
CA ASN A 268 -11.28 -4.30 -0.26
C ASN A 268 -11.47 -4.90 -1.66
N VAL A 269 -12.15 -6.04 -1.77
CA VAL A 269 -12.49 -6.66 -3.06
C VAL A 269 -13.51 -5.79 -3.80
N HIS A 270 -14.54 -5.31 -3.10
CA HIS A 270 -15.51 -4.36 -3.65
C HIS A 270 -14.86 -3.07 -4.15
N ASN A 271 -13.96 -2.49 -3.36
CA ASN A 271 -13.23 -1.28 -3.75
C ASN A 271 -12.36 -1.53 -4.99
N ALA A 272 -11.66 -2.67 -5.05
CA ALA A 272 -10.86 -3.05 -6.20
C ALA A 272 -11.73 -3.19 -7.46
N GLY A 273 -12.84 -3.93 -7.38
CA GLY A 273 -13.72 -4.22 -8.52
C GLY A 273 -14.57 -3.05 -9.01
N VAL A 274 -15.00 -2.16 -8.11
CA VAL A 274 -16.02 -1.14 -8.43
C VAL A 274 -15.45 0.27 -8.51
N HIS A 275 -14.50 0.63 -7.63
CA HIS A 275 -14.11 2.04 -7.43
C HIS A 275 -12.66 2.36 -7.84
N LEU A 276 -11.78 1.36 -7.93
CA LEU A 276 -10.35 1.60 -8.10
C LEU A 276 -10.02 2.34 -9.40
N VAL A 277 -10.60 1.92 -10.53
CA VAL A 277 -10.36 2.55 -11.84
C VAL A 277 -10.92 3.97 -11.90
N SER A 278 -12.10 4.21 -11.32
CA SER A 278 -12.69 5.56 -11.30
C SER A 278 -11.85 6.51 -10.43
N CYS A 279 -11.21 6.01 -9.37
CA CYS A 279 -10.25 6.78 -8.58
C CYS A 279 -9.00 7.10 -9.40
N VAL A 280 -8.45 6.15 -10.17
CA VAL A 280 -7.29 6.41 -11.03
C VAL A 280 -7.60 7.41 -12.14
N ARG A 281 -8.80 7.36 -12.71
CA ARG A 281 -9.28 8.38 -13.68
C ARG A 281 -9.25 9.80 -13.10
N GLN A 282 -9.49 9.95 -11.80
CA GLN A 282 -9.58 11.25 -11.13
C GLN A 282 -8.24 11.72 -10.55
N TRP A 283 -7.50 10.81 -9.93
CA TRP A 283 -6.33 11.11 -9.09
C TRP A 283 -5.00 10.70 -9.70
N GLY A 284 -5.04 10.07 -10.88
CA GLY A 284 -3.86 9.49 -11.51
C GLY A 284 -3.47 8.14 -10.90
N PRO A 285 -2.27 7.64 -11.20
CA PRO A 285 -1.86 6.26 -10.92
C PRO A 285 -1.86 5.93 -9.42
N LEU A 286 -2.00 4.64 -9.09
CA LEU A 286 -2.11 4.16 -7.70
C LEU A 286 -0.95 4.63 -6.79
N TRP A 287 0.25 4.80 -7.34
CA TRP A 287 1.41 5.24 -6.57
C TRP A 287 1.31 6.71 -6.12
N ALA A 288 0.56 7.55 -6.84
CA ALA A 288 0.44 8.98 -6.56
C ALA A 288 -0.32 9.27 -5.26
N TRP A 289 -1.14 8.34 -4.83
CA TRP A 289 -1.95 8.44 -3.61
C TRP A 289 -1.80 7.18 -2.74
N SER A 290 -0.61 6.59 -2.69
CA SER A 290 -0.33 5.42 -1.83
C SER A 290 0.14 5.81 -0.42
N CYS A 291 -0.04 4.90 0.55
CA CYS A 291 0.41 5.11 1.94
C CYS A 291 1.91 4.81 2.16
N PHE A 292 2.66 4.36 1.16
CA PHE A 292 4.06 3.95 1.34
C PHE A 292 4.92 5.06 1.96
N CYS A 293 4.83 6.28 1.43
CA CYS A 293 5.61 7.41 1.94
C CYS A 293 5.24 7.82 3.38
N PHE A 294 3.97 7.65 3.76
CA PHE A 294 3.49 7.95 5.11
C PHE A 294 3.94 6.89 6.11
N GLU A 295 3.94 5.61 5.74
CA GLU A 295 4.48 4.54 6.61
C GLU A 295 5.99 4.65 6.80
N ASP A 296 6.72 5.03 5.75
CA ASP A 296 8.14 5.33 5.87
C ASP A 296 8.37 6.50 6.83
N ALA A 297 7.57 7.56 6.73
CA ALA A 297 7.61 8.69 7.67
C ALA A 297 7.25 8.27 9.11
N ASN A 298 6.25 7.41 9.30
CA ASN A 298 5.87 6.87 10.62
C ASN A 298 7.03 6.09 11.25
N ALA A 299 7.69 5.23 10.48
CA ALA A 299 8.85 4.47 10.93
C ALA A 299 10.01 5.39 11.36
N MET A 300 10.13 6.57 10.75
CA MET A 300 11.11 7.59 11.15
C MET A 300 10.69 8.33 12.43
N ILE A 301 9.41 8.70 12.55
CA ILE A 301 8.89 9.34 13.77
C ILE A 301 9.05 8.41 14.97
N LEU A 302 8.80 7.11 14.80
CA LEU A 302 9.00 6.11 15.86
C LEU A 302 10.46 6.03 16.32
N GLN A 303 11.43 6.27 15.43
CA GLN A 303 12.84 6.35 15.83
C GLN A 303 13.15 7.59 16.65
N ALA A 304 12.32 8.64 16.61
CA ALA A 304 12.48 9.81 17.47
C ALA A 304 11.99 9.57 18.91
N VAL A 305 11.34 8.43 19.17
CA VAL A 305 10.74 8.11 20.47
C VAL A 305 11.58 7.02 21.14
N HIS A 306 12.11 7.32 22.33
CA HIS A 306 13.00 6.43 23.09
C HIS A 306 12.45 6.07 24.47
N GLY A 307 11.33 6.67 24.87
CA GLY A 307 10.63 6.41 26.13
C GLY A 307 9.14 6.76 26.05
N THR A 308 8.37 6.34 27.04
CA THR A 308 6.91 6.49 27.09
C THR A 308 6.43 7.85 27.59
N GLU A 309 7.31 8.63 28.22
CA GLU A 309 6.98 9.96 28.75
C GLU A 309 7.23 11.04 27.71
N ASP A 310 6.35 12.05 27.62
CA ASP A 310 6.56 13.24 26.80
C ASP A 310 6.91 12.95 25.31
N VAL A 311 6.32 11.90 24.74
CA VAL A 311 6.53 11.44 23.35
C VAL A 311 6.49 12.59 22.33
N THR A 312 5.52 13.50 22.46
CA THR A 312 5.39 14.67 21.59
C THR A 312 6.60 15.59 21.67
N LYS A 313 7.16 15.83 22.87
CA LYS A 313 8.36 16.65 23.04
C LYS A 313 9.59 15.97 22.43
N GLN A 314 9.69 14.64 22.55
CA GLN A 314 10.78 13.87 21.94
C GLN A 314 10.77 14.05 20.41
N VAL A 315 9.58 13.93 19.78
CA VAL A 315 9.41 14.14 18.34
C VAL A 315 9.72 15.59 17.92
N ILE A 316 9.24 16.58 18.69
CA ILE A 316 9.50 18.01 18.41
C ILE A 316 11.01 18.30 18.48
N ARG A 317 11.68 17.90 19.55
CA ARG A 317 13.13 18.10 19.71
C ARG A 317 13.93 17.43 18.61
N PHE A 318 13.54 16.22 18.22
CA PHE A 318 14.16 15.52 17.09
C PHE A 318 14.05 16.34 15.79
N LYS A 319 12.87 16.87 15.48
CA LYS A 319 12.65 17.71 14.30
C LYS A 319 13.42 19.04 14.36
N GLU A 320 13.43 19.71 15.51
CA GLU A 320 14.19 20.94 15.73
C GLU A 320 15.69 20.70 15.53
N THR A 321 16.21 19.60 16.09
CA THR A 321 17.61 19.18 15.94
C THR A 321 17.95 18.91 14.48
N GLN A 322 17.10 18.19 13.73
CA GLN A 322 17.26 18.01 12.29
C GLN A 322 17.27 19.36 11.54
N GLY A 323 16.39 20.30 11.91
CA GLY A 323 16.32 21.62 11.29
C GLY A 323 17.55 22.50 11.56
N VAL A 324 18.22 22.34 12.70
CA VAL A 324 19.50 22.99 12.98
C VAL A 324 20.61 22.35 12.15
N LEU A 325 20.71 21.02 12.16
CA LEU A 325 21.74 20.27 11.43
C LEU A 325 21.67 20.50 9.90
N ASN A 326 20.47 20.66 9.34
CA ASN A 326 20.29 21.00 7.93
C ASN A 326 20.76 22.43 7.59
N ARG A 327 20.66 23.38 8.55
CA ARG A 327 21.11 24.78 8.37
C ARG A 327 22.62 24.92 8.52
N GLU A 328 23.24 24.07 9.33
CA GLU A 328 24.70 24.08 9.59
C GLU A 328 25.53 23.30 8.57
N GLY A 329 24.92 22.85 7.46
CA GLY A 329 25.66 22.22 6.36
C GLY A 329 26.03 20.75 6.59
N GLY A 330 25.35 20.04 7.49
CA GLY A 330 25.52 18.59 7.64
C GLY A 330 25.26 17.86 6.32
N THR A 331 26.21 17.06 5.85
CA THR A 331 26.12 16.37 4.56
C THR A 331 25.03 15.29 4.60
N ILE A 332 23.95 15.53 3.86
CA ILE A 332 22.82 14.61 3.69
C ILE A 332 23.21 13.51 2.70
N THR A 333 23.34 12.26 3.15
CA THR A 333 23.74 11.13 2.28
C THR A 333 22.59 10.39 1.58
N ASP A 334 21.32 10.75 1.82
CA ASP A 334 20.20 10.17 1.04
C ASP A 334 19.07 11.19 0.85
N ARG A 335 18.88 11.64 -0.40
CA ARG A 335 17.83 12.59 -0.81
C ARG A 335 16.48 11.88 -1.01
N THR A 336 15.91 11.33 0.06
CA THR A 336 14.50 10.91 0.08
C THR A 336 13.75 11.70 1.15
N ASN A 337 13.18 12.83 0.70
CA ASN A 337 12.26 13.81 1.29
C ASN A 337 12.23 14.20 2.78
N TRP A 338 12.81 13.50 3.75
CA TRP A 338 12.98 14.01 5.13
C TRP A 338 14.20 13.34 5.77
N SER A 339 15.37 13.58 5.21
CA SER A 339 16.62 12.87 5.49
C SER A 339 16.98 12.73 6.98
N LYS A 340 17.37 11.51 7.37
CA LYS A 340 18.14 11.26 8.61
C LYS A 340 19.41 12.09 8.59
N VAL A 341 19.65 12.89 9.64
CA VAL A 341 21.00 13.34 9.94
C VAL A 341 21.67 12.23 10.73
N ASN A 342 22.31 11.32 10.00
CA ASN A 342 23.34 10.51 10.62
C ASN A 342 24.60 11.38 10.64
N MET A 343 25.27 11.51 11.79
CA MET A 343 26.70 11.80 11.72
C MET A 343 27.35 10.65 10.96
N VAL A 344 27.61 10.87 9.68
CA VAL A 344 28.43 9.99 8.88
C VAL A 344 29.87 10.28 9.28
N GLN A 345 30.42 9.49 10.20
CA GLN A 345 31.82 9.17 10.04
C GLN A 345 31.96 8.38 8.74
N ALA A 346 32.94 8.77 7.93
CA ALA A 346 33.16 8.27 6.59
C ALA A 346 33.00 6.74 6.50
N ASN A 347 32.16 6.31 5.55
CA ASN A 347 32.07 4.97 4.97
C ASN A 347 31.30 3.90 5.77
N CYS A 348 29.95 3.86 5.65
CA CYS A 348 29.12 2.65 5.37
C CYS A 348 27.69 2.73 5.96
N GLY A 349 26.69 2.19 5.24
CA GLY A 349 25.32 1.90 5.73
C GLY A 349 24.85 0.49 5.33
N THR A 350 24.19 -0.24 6.25
CA THR A 350 23.85 -1.68 6.10
C THR A 350 22.47 -1.92 5.46
N ALA A 351 22.36 -2.89 4.55
CA ALA A 351 21.09 -3.45 4.07
C ALA A 351 21.07 -4.99 4.17
N GLY A 352 20.09 -5.56 4.87
CA GLY A 352 19.92 -7.01 5.06
C GLY A 352 19.98 -7.47 6.53
N ALA A 353 19.53 -8.70 6.80
CA ALA A 353 19.59 -9.30 8.13
C ALA A 353 21.03 -9.71 8.48
N LEU A 354 21.45 -9.42 9.72
CA LEU A 354 22.85 -9.47 10.14
C LEU A 354 23.08 -10.73 11.00
N LYS A 355 24.11 -11.53 10.67
CA LYS A 355 24.60 -12.65 11.48
C LYS A 355 26.04 -12.39 11.96
N PRO A 356 26.43 -12.80 13.19
CA PRO A 356 27.80 -12.64 13.68
C PRO A 356 28.69 -13.80 13.20
N MET A 357 29.92 -13.52 12.71
CA MET A 357 30.98 -14.53 12.55
C MET A 357 32.38 -13.97 12.22
N SER A 358 33.40 -14.81 12.41
CA SER A 358 34.85 -14.57 12.31
C SER A 358 35.39 -14.43 10.88
N ALA A 359 36.42 -13.59 10.72
CA ALA A 359 36.92 -12.97 9.48
C ALA A 359 37.40 -13.89 8.33
N SER A 360 37.03 -13.58 7.09
CA SER A 360 37.94 -13.28 5.95
C SER A 360 37.16 -12.86 4.67
N SER A 361 37.83 -12.07 3.81
CA SER A 361 37.55 -11.70 2.39
C SER A 361 36.11 -11.41 1.91
N GLU A 362 35.31 -10.61 2.62
CA GLU A 362 33.93 -10.29 2.19
C GLU A 362 33.53 -8.83 2.43
N LEU A 363 32.40 -8.39 1.84
CA LEU A 363 31.85 -7.05 2.00
C LEU A 363 31.28 -6.86 3.41
N LEU A 364 31.98 -6.10 4.23
CA LEU A 364 31.71 -5.95 5.66
C LEU A 364 31.10 -4.58 5.96
N VAL A 365 30.09 -4.55 6.84
CA VAL A 365 29.55 -3.30 7.38
C VAL A 365 29.84 -3.20 8.86
N LYS A 366 30.47 -2.08 9.24
CA LYS A 366 30.80 -1.73 10.63
C LYS A 366 29.58 -1.07 11.27
N THR A 367 29.05 -1.64 12.36
CA THR A 367 27.92 -1.06 13.08
C THR A 367 28.29 -0.84 14.55
N GLY A 368 28.27 0.41 15.01
CA GLY A 368 28.48 0.80 16.41
C GLY A 368 29.46 1.96 16.59
N ALA A 369 29.14 2.89 17.50
CA ALA A 369 29.95 4.08 17.82
C ALA A 369 30.99 3.86 18.93
N SER A 370 31.21 2.62 19.38
CA SER A 370 32.21 2.30 20.41
C SER A 370 33.34 1.43 19.86
N THR A 371 34.46 1.41 20.58
CA THR A 371 35.70 0.67 20.28
C THR A 371 35.53 -0.84 20.11
N SER A 372 34.35 -1.40 20.43
CA SER A 372 33.96 -2.78 20.14
C SER A 372 33.02 -2.84 18.93
N ALA A 373 33.57 -2.61 17.74
CA ALA A 373 32.81 -2.71 16.50
C ALA A 373 32.51 -4.18 16.16
N VAL A 374 31.22 -4.52 16.06
CA VAL A 374 30.79 -5.85 15.57
C VAL A 374 30.72 -5.78 14.04
N LEU A 375 31.55 -6.58 13.36
CA LEU A 375 31.50 -6.75 11.92
C LEU A 375 30.34 -7.69 11.55
N ARG A 376 29.56 -7.29 10.55
CA ARG A 376 28.41 -8.08 10.06
C ARG A 376 28.46 -8.20 8.54
N LYS A 377 28.12 -9.39 8.03
CA LYS A 377 28.10 -9.74 6.59
C LYS A 377 26.87 -9.12 5.90
N ALA A 378 27.06 -8.55 4.71
CA ALA A 378 25.99 -8.01 3.87
C ALA A 378 26.14 -8.50 2.42
N LEU A 379 25.06 -8.99 1.80
CA LEU A 379 25.06 -9.44 0.40
C LEU A 379 25.16 -8.29 -0.60
N ARG A 380 24.72 -7.09 -0.19
CA ARG A 380 24.86 -5.83 -0.93
C ARG A 380 24.90 -4.65 0.02
N VAL A 381 25.60 -3.59 -0.38
CA VAL A 381 25.74 -2.34 0.37
C VAL A 381 25.50 -1.18 -0.58
N LYS A 382 24.73 -0.17 -0.15
CA LYS A 382 24.57 1.09 -0.89
C LYS A 382 25.60 2.08 -0.35
N LEU A 383 26.56 2.45 -1.18
CA LEU A 383 27.56 3.46 -0.87
C LEU A 383 27.32 4.65 -1.80
N GLU A 384 26.83 5.74 -1.24
CA GLU A 384 26.39 6.92 -2.01
C GLU A 384 25.39 6.54 -3.12
N HIS A 385 25.71 6.80 -4.39
CA HIS A 385 24.90 6.46 -5.56
C HIS A 385 25.23 5.08 -6.16
N GLN A 386 26.22 4.36 -5.61
CA GLN A 386 26.68 3.07 -6.12
C GLN A 386 26.22 1.91 -5.23
N LYS A 387 25.84 0.80 -5.87
CA LYS A 387 25.52 -0.46 -5.20
C LYS A 387 26.72 -1.39 -5.32
N LEU A 388 27.24 -1.82 -4.18
CA LEU A 388 28.33 -2.78 -4.05
C LEU A 388 27.76 -4.14 -3.65
N TYR A 389 28.36 -5.22 -4.14
CA TYR A 389 27.87 -6.59 -3.99
C TYR A 389 28.99 -7.49 -3.48
N SER A 390 28.69 -8.46 -2.59
CA SER A 390 29.69 -9.42 -2.11
C SER A 390 30.17 -10.35 -3.24
N GLU A 391 31.36 -10.94 -3.15
CA GLU A 391 31.83 -11.92 -4.18
C GLU A 391 30.92 -13.15 -4.31
N GLU A 392 30.29 -13.56 -3.21
CA GLU A 392 29.27 -14.62 -3.21
C GLU A 392 27.90 -14.16 -3.76
N TYR A 393 27.74 -12.89 -4.14
CA TYR A 393 26.51 -12.39 -4.75
C TYR A 393 26.52 -12.76 -6.25
N PRO A 394 25.74 -13.76 -6.69
CA PRO A 394 25.69 -14.10 -8.10
C PRO A 394 24.92 -13.00 -8.81
N ARG A 395 25.63 -12.11 -9.50
CA ARG A 395 25.02 -11.09 -10.35
C ARG A 395 24.28 -11.81 -11.47
N MET A 396 22.96 -11.70 -11.48
CA MET A 396 22.17 -12.22 -12.59
C MET A 396 22.50 -11.41 -13.80
N ARG A 397 22.88 -12.08 -14.89
CA ARG A 397 23.01 -11.42 -16.18
C ARG A 397 21.66 -10.82 -16.54
N ARG A 398 21.66 -9.53 -16.91
CA ARG A 398 20.48 -8.82 -17.44
C ARG A 398 19.76 -9.72 -18.44
N ARG A 399 18.59 -10.19 -18.04
CA ARG A 399 17.52 -10.58 -18.96
C ARG A 399 16.33 -9.73 -18.57
N VAL A 400 15.80 -9.02 -19.55
CA VAL A 400 14.59 -8.21 -19.41
C VAL A 400 13.47 -9.17 -19.03
N SER A 401 13.04 -9.15 -17.76
CA SER A 401 11.77 -9.73 -17.37
C SER A 401 10.69 -8.74 -17.75
N LEU A 402 9.96 -9.02 -18.84
CA LEU A 402 8.72 -8.33 -19.15
C LEU A 402 7.66 -8.75 -18.12
N PRO A 403 6.70 -7.88 -17.75
CA PRO A 403 5.50 -8.31 -17.07
C PRO A 403 4.87 -9.49 -17.82
N CYS A 404 4.43 -10.51 -17.09
CA CYS A 404 3.70 -11.63 -17.68
C CYS A 404 2.29 -11.13 -18.05
N LEU A 405 2.15 -10.57 -19.25
CA LEU A 405 0.85 -10.30 -19.86
C LEU A 405 0.41 -11.60 -20.53
N MET A 406 -0.64 -12.24 -20.01
CA MET A 406 -1.31 -13.28 -20.78
C MET A 406 -2.22 -12.57 -21.78
N MET A 407 -1.90 -12.64 -23.07
CA MET A 407 -2.88 -12.26 -24.09
C MET A 407 -4.08 -13.21 -23.97
N ALA A 408 -5.19 -12.70 -23.47
CA ALA A 408 -6.50 -13.30 -23.68
C ALA A 408 -6.86 -13.13 -25.16
N GLY A 409 -6.43 -14.07 -26.01
CA GLY A 409 -6.66 -14.01 -27.44
C GLY A 409 -6.61 -15.39 -28.10
N TRP A 410 -7.79 -15.86 -28.48
CA TRP A 410 -8.08 -16.89 -29.49
C TRP A 410 -7.73 -18.33 -29.17
N LEU A 411 -8.73 -19.11 -28.78
CA LEU A 411 -9.02 -20.43 -29.38
C LEU A 411 -10.55 -20.61 -29.38
N GLN A 412 -11.06 -20.95 -30.56
CA GLN A 412 -12.46 -21.28 -30.86
C GLN A 412 -12.99 -22.42 -29.99
#